data_AF-A0A8T2LJR4-F1
#
_entry.id   AF-A0A8T2LJR4-F1
#
_cell.length_a   1.000
_cell.length_b   1.000
_cell.length_c   1.000
_cell.angle_alpha   90.00
_cell.angle_beta   90.00
_cell.angle_gamma   90.00
#
_symmetry.space_group_name_H-M   'P 1'
#
loop_
_entity.id
_entity.type
_entity.pdbx_description
1 polymer ?
#
loop_
_entity_poly.entity_id
_entity_poly.type
_entity_poly.pdbx_seq_one_letter_code
_entity_poly.pdbx_strand_id
1 'polypeptide(L)'
;MECDSVHSVIERRLRDRDIHVPAEYATVIRAARSNPRPYNVQYVNHSFFQDYSKLKLCKSIRPGKNPGESTVFDLRAIRYNVDGTMDYKTVHADDWTPYLSPTLRKRNNDTTVLPLYTSSLRIKALKYKHLQELKHFIPKDFHGFYDSLNYE
;
A
#
# COMPACT_ATOMS: atom_id res chain seq x y z
N MET A 1 -11.89 8.16 12.77
CA MET A 1 -11.81 7.10 11.75
C MET A 1 -10.93 5.97 12.26
N GLU A 2 -11.24 4.71 11.95
CA GLU A 2 -10.42 3.56 12.40
C GLU A 2 -8.96 3.66 11.90
N CYS A 3 -8.75 4.18 10.68
CA CYS A 3 -7.41 4.44 10.13
C CYS A 3 -6.59 5.41 11.00
N ASP A 4 -7.21 6.49 11.49
CA ASP A 4 -6.55 7.45 12.39
C ASP A 4 -6.19 6.79 13.73
N SER A 5 -7.04 5.88 14.21
CA SER A 5 -6.77 5.16 15.47
C SER A 5 -5.54 4.25 15.36
N VAL A 6 -5.36 3.57 14.22
CA VAL A 6 -4.17 2.72 13.97
C VAL A 6 -2.92 3.58 13.89
N HIS A 7 -2.99 4.69 13.14
CA HIS A 7 -1.87 5.61 13.00
C HIS A 7 -1.44 6.18 14.36
N SER A 8 -2.38 6.69 15.15
CA SER A 8 -2.12 7.24 16.48
C SER A 8 -1.46 6.24 17.43
N VAL A 9 -1.92 4.98 17.42
CA VAL A 9 -1.36 3.91 18.27
C VAL A 9 0.07 3.57 17.86
N ILE A 10 0.34 3.48 16.55
CA ILE A 10 1.68 3.24 16.01
C ILE A 10 2.62 4.39 16.37
N GLU A 11 2.22 5.64 16.12
CA GLU A 11 3.03 6.83 16.43
C GLU A 11 3.36 6.92 17.92
N ARG A 12 2.39 6.66 18.79
CA ARG A 12 2.64 6.63 20.24
C ARG A 12 3.66 5.57 20.64
N ARG A 13 3.70 4.44 19.92
CA ARG A 13 4.67 3.36 20.18
C ARG A 13 6.04 3.64 19.58
N LEU A 14 6.12 4.39 18.48
CA LEU A 14 7.37 4.76 17.82
C LEU A 14 8.07 5.95 18.49
N ARG A 15 7.32 6.81 19.19
CA ARG A 15 7.89 7.97 19.89
C ARG A 15 9.01 7.56 20.85
N ASP A 16 10.09 8.33 20.85
CA ASP A 16 11.27 8.18 21.72
C ASP A 16 11.92 6.79 21.63
N ARG A 17 11.85 6.15 20.45
CA ARG A 17 12.56 4.91 20.16
C ARG A 17 13.56 5.10 19.05
N ASP A 18 14.75 4.57 19.28
CA ASP A 18 15.74 4.44 18.22
C ASP A 18 15.32 3.34 17.26
N ILE A 19 15.33 3.69 15.97
CA ILE A 19 15.11 2.75 14.88
C ILE A 19 16.31 2.81 13.96
N HIS A 20 17.08 1.73 13.95
CA HIS A 20 18.32 1.60 13.23
C HIS A 20 18.12 0.97 11.85
N VAL A 21 17.12 0.08 11.69
CA VAL A 21 16.83 -0.55 10.40
C VAL A 21 15.32 -0.66 10.12
N PRO A 22 14.90 -0.69 8.85
CA PRO A 22 13.50 -0.83 8.48
C PRO A 22 12.76 -2.03 9.10
N ALA A 23 13.47 -3.14 9.35
CA ALA A 23 12.89 -4.33 9.97
C ALA A 23 12.38 -4.09 11.40
N GLU A 24 13.00 -3.16 12.14
CA GLU A 24 12.57 -2.83 13.51
C GLU A 24 11.23 -2.11 13.52
N TYR A 25 10.93 -1.26 12.51
CA TYR A 25 9.59 -0.68 12.36
C TYR A 25 8.52 -1.76 12.31
N ALA A 26 8.73 -2.84 11.57
CA ALA A 26 7.75 -3.92 11.46
C ALA A 26 7.47 -4.59 12.83
N THR A 27 8.50 -4.76 13.65
CA THR A 27 8.38 -5.30 15.01
C THR A 27 7.63 -4.32 15.92
N VAL A 28 7.97 -3.03 15.88
CA VAL A 28 7.29 -2.01 16.69
C VAL A 28 5.82 -1.87 16.29
N ILE A 29 5.54 -1.80 14.99
CA ILE A 29 4.18 -1.72 14.46
C ILE A 29 3.37 -2.94 14.88
N ARG A 30 3.91 -4.16 14.75
CA ARG A 30 3.22 -5.40 15.17
C ARG A 30 2.80 -5.32 16.63
N ALA A 31 3.69 -4.84 17.49
CA ALA A 31 3.48 -4.72 18.93
C ALA A 31 2.79 -3.41 19.37
N ALA A 32 2.39 -2.54 18.45
CA ALA A 32 1.83 -1.23 18.80
C ALA A 32 0.45 -1.34 19.47
N ARG A 33 -0.35 -2.33 19.07
CA ARG A 33 -1.67 -2.61 19.67
C ARG A 33 -1.64 -3.92 20.44
N SER A 34 -1.95 -3.88 21.74
CA SER A 34 -2.03 -5.09 22.58
C SER A 34 -3.43 -5.69 22.64
N ASN A 35 -4.49 -4.87 22.64
CA ASN A 35 -5.90 -5.28 22.74
C ASN A 35 -6.67 -4.81 21.49
N PRO A 36 -7.50 -5.63 20.82
CA PRO A 36 -7.79 -7.06 21.08
C PRO A 36 -6.66 -8.01 20.71
N ARG A 37 -5.75 -7.60 19.82
CA ARG A 37 -4.57 -8.38 19.42
C ARG A 37 -3.56 -7.50 18.68
N PRO A 38 -2.28 -7.92 18.61
CA PRO A 38 -1.25 -7.34 17.75
C PRO A 38 -1.72 -7.09 16.31
N TYR A 39 -1.09 -6.12 15.65
CA TYR A 39 -1.33 -5.90 14.22
C TYR A 39 -0.72 -7.02 13.39
N ASN A 40 -1.40 -7.39 12.31
CA ASN A 40 -0.79 -8.23 11.28
C ASN A 40 0.09 -7.34 10.40
N VAL A 41 1.40 -7.56 10.42
CA VAL A 41 2.38 -6.78 9.65
C VAL A 41 3.02 -7.69 8.61
N GLN A 42 2.78 -7.36 7.34
CA GLN A 42 3.36 -8.05 6.20
C GLN A 42 4.50 -7.21 5.62
N TYR A 43 5.65 -7.83 5.44
CA TYR A 43 6.79 -7.19 4.78
C TYR A 43 6.66 -7.43 3.27
N VAL A 44 6.54 -6.36 2.51
CA VAL A 44 6.40 -6.42 1.05
C VAL A 44 7.74 -6.15 0.37
N ASN A 45 7.93 -6.72 -0.81
CA ASN A 45 9.11 -6.53 -1.63
C ASN A 45 8.69 -6.16 -3.07
N HIS A 46 9.66 -6.04 -3.98
CA HIS A 46 9.41 -5.63 -5.35
C HIS A 46 8.44 -6.56 -6.11
N SER A 47 8.35 -7.85 -5.75
CA SER A 47 7.47 -8.81 -6.41
C SER A 47 6.01 -8.71 -5.98
N PHE A 48 5.72 -7.97 -4.89
CA PHE A 48 4.35 -7.69 -4.47
C PHE A 48 3.66 -6.67 -5.39
N PHE A 49 4.41 -5.72 -5.95
CA PHE A 49 3.83 -4.63 -6.72
C PHE A 49 3.53 -5.06 -8.15
N GLN A 50 2.33 -4.73 -8.62
CA GLN A 50 1.78 -5.12 -9.91
C GLN A 50 1.48 -3.89 -10.77
N ASP A 51 1.69 -3.99 -12.09
CA ASP A 51 1.43 -2.91 -13.04
C ASP A 51 0.01 -3.02 -13.62
N TYR A 52 -0.85 -2.11 -13.19
CA TYR A 52 -2.23 -1.97 -13.66
C TYR A 52 -2.40 -0.88 -14.73
N SER A 53 -1.32 -0.21 -15.16
CA SER A 53 -1.37 0.91 -16.11
C SER A 53 -1.96 0.52 -17.47
N LYS A 54 -1.80 -0.75 -17.86
CA LYS A 54 -2.34 -1.32 -19.11
C LYS A 54 -3.80 -1.76 -18.99
N LEU A 55 -4.27 -2.06 -17.78
CA LEU A 55 -5.60 -2.64 -17.55
C LEU A 55 -6.73 -1.64 -17.86
N LYS A 56 -6.52 -0.34 -17.58
CA LYS A 56 -7.40 0.80 -17.95
C LYS A 56 -8.92 0.49 -17.89
N LEU A 57 -9.38 -0.15 -16.82
CA LEU A 57 -10.76 -0.65 -16.66
C LEU A 57 -11.82 0.44 -16.82
N CYS A 58 -11.62 1.60 -16.19
CA CYS A 58 -12.52 2.73 -16.30
C CYS A 58 -11.73 4.04 -16.25
N LYS A 59 -12.24 5.08 -16.94
CA LYS A 59 -11.64 6.42 -16.93
C LYS A 59 -12.05 7.22 -15.69
N SER A 60 -13.23 6.95 -15.16
CA SER A 60 -13.81 7.62 -14.00
C SER A 60 -14.77 6.67 -13.30
N ILE A 61 -14.83 6.75 -11.97
CA ILE A 61 -15.79 6.01 -11.15
C ILE A 61 -16.88 6.97 -10.72
N ARG A 62 -18.13 6.70 -11.12
CA ARG A 62 -19.31 7.46 -10.71
C ARG A 62 -20.50 6.49 -10.58
N PRO A 63 -20.95 6.20 -9.34
CA PRO A 63 -22.06 5.28 -9.10
C PRO A 63 -23.35 5.69 -9.82
N GLY A 64 -23.72 6.97 -9.69
CA GLY A 64 -24.88 7.58 -10.32
C GLY A 64 -24.64 7.93 -11.79
N LYS A 65 -25.66 7.78 -12.62
CA LYS A 65 -25.66 8.15 -14.03
C LYS A 65 -26.10 9.60 -14.21
N ASN A 66 -27.09 10.05 -13.44
CA ASN A 66 -27.73 11.35 -13.62
C ASN A 66 -27.22 12.42 -12.63
N PRO A 67 -27.30 13.72 -12.96
CA PRO A 67 -27.10 14.79 -11.98
C PRO A 67 -28.04 14.63 -10.79
N GLY A 68 -27.52 14.75 -9.56
CA GLY A 68 -28.28 14.53 -8.32
C GLY A 68 -28.21 13.10 -7.77
N GLU A 69 -27.70 12.13 -8.54
CA GLU A 69 -27.41 10.78 -8.05
C GLU A 69 -25.99 10.68 -7.44
N SER A 70 -25.76 9.60 -6.69
CA SER A 70 -24.51 9.36 -5.95
C SER A 70 -23.26 9.54 -6.80
N THR A 71 -22.34 10.31 -6.28
CA THR A 71 -21.08 10.68 -6.91
C THR A 71 -19.91 9.89 -6.32
N VAL A 72 -18.69 10.15 -6.79
CA VAL A 72 -17.48 9.54 -6.23
C VAL A 72 -17.31 9.85 -4.73
N PHE A 73 -17.85 10.97 -4.24
CA PHE A 73 -17.76 11.38 -2.83
C PHE A 73 -18.60 10.51 -1.89
N ASP A 74 -19.61 9.85 -2.43
CA ASP A 74 -20.50 8.97 -1.68
C ASP A 74 -19.94 7.56 -1.54
N LEU A 75 -18.82 7.26 -2.23
CA LEU A 75 -18.16 5.96 -2.14
C LEU A 75 -17.48 5.75 -0.78
N ARG A 76 -17.58 4.51 -0.29
CA ARG A 76 -16.94 4.04 0.93
C ARG A 76 -16.01 2.86 0.69
N ALA A 77 -16.34 2.00 -0.27
CA ALA A 77 -15.47 0.91 -0.67
C ALA A 77 -15.66 0.56 -2.15
N ILE A 78 -14.58 0.07 -2.77
CA ILE A 78 -14.58 -0.45 -4.15
C ILE A 78 -13.92 -1.83 -4.11
N ARG A 79 -14.53 -2.79 -4.81
CA ARG A 79 -13.98 -4.14 -5.00
C ARG A 79 -13.70 -4.34 -6.48
N TYR A 80 -12.47 -4.74 -6.80
CA TYR A 80 -12.09 -5.19 -8.15
C TYR A 80 -12.10 -6.71 -8.16
N ASN A 81 -12.94 -7.30 -9.01
CA ASN A 81 -13.08 -8.74 -9.11
C ASN A 81 -12.14 -9.31 -10.18
N VAL A 82 -11.80 -10.59 -10.04
CA VAL A 82 -10.86 -11.29 -10.94
C VAL A 82 -11.42 -11.43 -12.35
N ASP A 83 -12.74 -11.40 -12.52
CA ASP A 83 -13.43 -11.43 -13.82
C ASP A 83 -13.41 -10.06 -14.54
N GLY A 84 -12.84 -9.02 -13.91
CA GLY A 84 -12.81 -7.66 -14.45
C GLY A 84 -14.08 -6.86 -14.18
N THR A 85 -15.02 -7.38 -13.39
CA THR A 85 -16.12 -6.60 -12.85
C THR A 85 -15.66 -5.77 -11.65
N MET A 86 -16.47 -4.78 -11.29
CA MET A 86 -16.24 -3.94 -10.12
C MET A 86 -17.53 -3.85 -9.32
N ASP A 87 -17.39 -3.79 -8.00
CA ASP A 87 -18.49 -3.51 -7.08
C ASP A 87 -18.13 -2.32 -6.19
N TYR A 88 -19.16 -1.69 -5.63
CA TYR A 88 -18.98 -0.57 -4.72
C TYR A 88 -19.94 -0.62 -3.54
N LYS A 89 -19.59 0.15 -2.51
CA LYS A 89 -20.46 0.44 -1.37
C LYS A 89 -20.50 1.95 -1.15
N THR A 90 -21.69 2.47 -0.84
CA THR A 90 -21.89 3.84 -0.35
C THR A 90 -22.00 3.90 1.18
N VAL A 91 -22.29 2.75 1.81
CA VAL A 91 -22.28 2.56 3.27
C VAL A 91 -21.50 1.29 3.58
N HIS A 92 -20.61 1.31 4.58
CA HIS A 92 -19.76 0.15 4.88
C HIS A 92 -20.54 -1.11 5.26
N ALA A 93 -21.68 -0.94 5.95
CA ALA A 93 -22.53 -2.00 6.45
C ALA A 93 -23.35 -2.70 5.35
N ASP A 94 -23.61 -2.03 4.24
CA ASP A 94 -24.45 -2.56 3.16
C ASP A 94 -23.73 -3.66 2.37
N ASP A 95 -24.50 -4.45 1.63
CA ASP A 95 -23.97 -5.41 0.68
C ASP A 95 -23.30 -4.73 -0.53
N TRP A 96 -22.43 -5.48 -1.20
CA TRP A 96 -21.75 -5.00 -2.41
C TRP A 96 -22.74 -4.77 -3.54
N THR A 97 -22.71 -3.57 -4.13
CA THR A 97 -23.53 -3.23 -5.30
C THR A 97 -22.68 -3.33 -6.57
N PRO A 98 -23.14 -4.04 -7.61
CA PRO A 98 -22.42 -4.10 -8.89
C PRO A 98 -22.26 -2.72 -9.54
N TYR A 99 -21.04 -2.40 -9.95
CA TYR A 99 -20.75 -1.18 -10.70
C TYR A 99 -21.06 -1.42 -12.19
N LEU A 100 -22.28 -1.08 -12.60
CA LEU A 100 -22.77 -1.27 -13.97
C LEU A 100 -22.58 0.02 -14.80
N SER A 101 -21.33 0.47 -14.95
CA SER A 101 -21.03 1.65 -15.77
C SER A 101 -20.77 1.26 -17.23
N PRO A 102 -21.37 1.96 -18.21
CA PRO A 102 -21.01 1.81 -19.63
C PRO A 102 -19.54 2.13 -19.92
N THR A 103 -18.88 2.84 -19.00
CA THR A 103 -17.47 3.25 -19.12
C THR A 103 -16.48 2.17 -18.66
N LEU A 104 -16.97 1.08 -18.06
CA LEU A 104 -16.17 -0.11 -17.85
C LEU A 104 -15.83 -0.71 -19.21
N ARG A 105 -14.56 -0.61 -19.59
CA ARG A 105 -14.05 -1.26 -20.79
C ARG A 105 -14.14 -2.76 -20.56
N LYS A 106 -14.69 -3.49 -21.54
CA LYS A 106 -14.59 -4.95 -21.55
C LYS A 106 -13.12 -5.31 -21.42
N ARG A 107 -12.79 -6.11 -20.40
CA ARG A 107 -11.43 -6.61 -20.22
C ARG A 107 -11.07 -7.39 -21.49
N ASN A 108 -10.00 -6.98 -22.17
CA ASN A 108 -9.37 -7.87 -23.15
C ASN A 108 -8.81 -9.04 -22.35
N ASN A 109 -9.32 -10.24 -22.57
CA ASN A 109 -8.95 -11.48 -21.87
C ASN A 109 -7.43 -11.75 -21.87
N ASP A 110 -6.69 -11.09 -22.78
CA ASP A 110 -5.25 -11.21 -22.95
C ASP A 110 -4.40 -10.29 -22.04
N THR A 111 -5.04 -9.47 -21.20
CA THR A 111 -4.32 -8.54 -20.32
C THR A 111 -3.94 -9.23 -19.01
N THR A 112 -2.77 -9.87 -19.00
CA THR A 112 -2.12 -10.35 -17.77
C THR A 112 -1.51 -9.17 -17.02
N VAL A 113 -1.78 -9.10 -15.71
CA VAL A 113 -1.16 -8.11 -14.83
C VAL A 113 0.27 -8.57 -14.57
N LEU A 114 1.24 -7.77 -15.01
CA LEU A 114 2.66 -8.08 -14.85
C LEU A 114 3.19 -7.44 -13.55
N PRO A 115 4.28 -7.96 -12.97
CA PRO A 115 4.99 -7.28 -11.90
C PRO A 115 5.41 -5.87 -12.33
N LEU A 116 5.22 -4.89 -11.45
CA LEU A 116 5.63 -3.50 -11.70
C LEU A 116 7.16 -3.37 -11.75
N TYR A 117 7.84 -4.18 -10.95
CA TYR A 117 9.28 -4.18 -10.83
C TYR A 117 9.82 -5.59 -11.12
N THR A 118 10.91 -5.66 -11.88
CA THR A 118 11.63 -6.91 -12.19
C THR A 118 12.64 -7.28 -11.11
N SER A 119 13.06 -6.31 -10.30
CA SER A 119 14.04 -6.46 -9.24
C SER A 119 13.86 -5.35 -8.21
N SER A 120 14.55 -5.46 -7.06
CA SER A 120 14.57 -4.42 -6.04
C SER A 120 15.15 -3.12 -6.60
N LEU A 121 14.48 -2.00 -6.34
CA LEU A 121 14.91 -0.67 -6.77
C LEU A 121 16.28 -0.33 -6.18
N ARG A 122 17.14 0.24 -7.04
CA ARG A 122 18.43 0.78 -6.62
C ARG A 122 18.24 2.17 -6.04
N ILE A 123 19.07 2.50 -5.06
CA ILE A 123 19.14 3.87 -4.54
C ILE A 123 20.22 4.67 -5.28
N LYS A 124 20.08 5.99 -5.32
CA LYS A 124 21.12 6.85 -5.91
C LYS A 124 22.44 6.71 -5.15
N ALA A 125 23.58 6.73 -5.85
CA ALA A 125 24.92 6.73 -5.24
C ALA A 125 25.07 7.74 -4.08
N LEU A 126 24.56 8.96 -4.26
CA LEU A 126 24.61 10.00 -3.24
C LEU A 126 23.84 9.60 -1.97
N LYS A 127 22.65 8.99 -2.13
CA LYS A 127 21.86 8.51 -1.00
C LYS A 127 22.58 7.37 -0.29
N TYR A 128 23.19 6.45 -1.03
CA TYR A 128 24.00 5.38 -0.46
C TYR A 128 25.16 5.94 0.36
N LYS A 129 25.92 6.90 -0.19
CA LYS A 129 27.02 7.58 0.52
C LYS A 129 26.54 8.20 1.85
N HIS A 130 25.43 8.95 1.84
CA HIS A 130 24.91 9.54 3.07
C HIS A 130 24.48 8.48 4.10
N LEU A 131 23.93 7.35 3.67
CA LEU A 131 23.60 6.24 4.59
C LEU A 131 24.87 5.60 5.18
N GLN A 132 25.94 5.50 4.39
CA GLN A 132 27.24 5.02 4.86
C GLN A 132 27.88 5.98 5.88
N GLU A 133 27.71 7.28 5.71
CA GLU A 133 28.14 8.29 6.69
C GLU A 133 27.33 8.17 8.00
N LEU A 134 26.01 7.93 7.91
CA LEU A 134 25.14 7.77 9.09
C LEU A 134 25.47 6.54 9.94
N LYS A 135 26.12 5.51 9.39
CA LYS A 135 26.54 4.31 10.15
C LYS A 135 27.38 4.64 11.39
N HIS A 136 28.11 5.76 11.40
CA HIS A 136 28.89 6.18 12.58
C HIS A 136 28.03 6.42 13.82
N PHE A 137 26.74 6.71 13.64
CA PHE A 137 25.77 6.96 14.71
C PHE A 137 24.88 5.75 15.00
N ILE A 138 25.11 4.61 14.33
CA ILE A 138 24.29 3.40 14.43
C ILE A 138 25.16 2.26 15.00
N PRO A 139 24.61 1.38 15.87
CA PRO A 139 25.36 0.23 16.36
C PRO A 139 25.86 -0.67 15.23
N LYS A 140 27.08 -1.22 15.39
CA LYS A 140 27.78 -2.00 14.36
C LYS A 140 26.99 -3.21 13.87
N ASP A 141 26.19 -3.81 14.74
CA ASP A 141 25.36 -4.98 14.42
C ASP A 141 24.37 -4.73 13.27
N PHE A 142 23.99 -3.46 13.06
CA PHE A 142 23.06 -3.07 11.98
C PHE A 142 23.76 -2.64 10.69
N HIS A 143 25.09 -2.51 10.67
CA HIS A 143 25.83 -1.98 9.51
C HIS A 143 25.68 -2.88 8.29
N GLY A 144 25.59 -4.20 8.49
CA GLY A 144 25.43 -5.18 7.40
C GLY A 144 24.19 -4.92 6.52
N PHE A 145 23.11 -4.38 7.10
CA PHE A 145 21.94 -3.97 6.31
C PHE A 145 22.31 -2.89 5.29
N TYR A 146 22.97 -1.82 5.74
CA TYR A 146 23.35 -0.68 4.91
C TYR A 146 24.39 -1.04 3.85
N ASP A 147 25.29 -1.96 4.17
CA ASP A 147 26.34 -2.44 3.27
C ASP A 147 25.78 -3.32 2.14
N SER A 148 24.63 -3.96 2.38
CA SER A 148 23.94 -4.80 1.40
C SER A 148 23.02 -4.02 0.43
N LEU A 149 22.88 -2.69 0.59
CA LEU A 149 21.95 -1.90 -0.23
C LEU A 149 22.45 -1.77 -1.68
N ASN A 150 21.60 -2.12 -2.64
CA ASN A 150 21.87 -1.92 -4.06
C ASN A 150 21.79 -0.45 -4.45
N TYR A 151 22.80 0.06 -5.16
CA TYR A 151 22.86 1.44 -5.64
C TYR A 151 23.25 1.52 -7.13
N GLU A 152 22.95 2.68 -7.73
CA GLU A 152 23.29 3.04 -9.12
C GLU A 152 24.67 3.67 -9.24
#